data_AF-K1RZP8-F1
#
_entry.id   AF-K1RZP8-F1
#
_cell.length_a   1.000
_cell.length_b   1.000
_cell.length_c   1.000
_cell.angle_alpha   90.00
_cell.angle_beta   90.00
_cell.angle_gamma   90.00
#
_symmetry.space_group_name_H-M   'P 1'
#
loop_
_entity.id
_entity.type
_entity.pdbx_description
1 polymer ?
#
loop_
_entity_poly.entity_id
_entity_poly.type
_entity_poly.pdbx_seq_one_letter_code
_entity_poly.pdbx_strand_id
1 'polypeptide(L)'
;MNTRDLPGSLDFVQCVDGKDTIIQDYAQVDGWQNAEVMDIIAQLEQSITTREIPPVPAVNFHITDDNIGEGGPKQKFARNIAAIETLFKLESENRNATTEEQEILSNYVGWGGLADAFDPDKGNWAKEYQTLKNLLSEDEYAAARASTLNAHY
;
A
#
# COMPACT_ATOMS: atom_id res chain seq x y z
N MET A 1 -35.67 23.30 -17.98
CA MET A 1 -34.48 24.16 -17.92
C MET A 1 -34.46 24.87 -16.57
N ASN A 2 -33.57 24.48 -15.66
CA ASN A 2 -33.25 25.24 -14.45
C ASN A 2 -31.76 25.61 -14.52
N THR A 3 -31.44 26.59 -15.37
CA THR A 3 -30.09 27.16 -15.49
C THR A 3 -30.00 28.37 -14.57
N ARG A 4 -29.92 28.13 -13.26
CA ARG A 4 -29.36 29.13 -12.35
C ARG A 4 -27.91 28.72 -12.15
N ASP A 5 -26.99 29.63 -12.44
CA ASP A 5 -25.56 29.40 -12.20
C ASP A 5 -25.36 29.05 -10.72
N LEU A 6 -24.67 27.94 -10.48
CA LEU A 6 -24.36 27.50 -9.13
C LEU A 6 -23.33 28.48 -8.53
N PRO A 7 -23.51 28.93 -7.28
CA PRO A 7 -22.60 29.88 -6.67
C PRO A 7 -21.24 29.20 -6.37
N GLY A 8 -20.20 29.59 -7.11
CA GLY A 8 -18.80 29.24 -6.85
C GLY A 8 -18.41 27.78 -7.16
N SER A 9 -17.11 27.49 -7.05
CA SER A 9 -16.60 26.11 -7.03
C SER A 9 -16.71 25.58 -5.61
N LEU A 10 -17.43 24.48 -5.42
CA LEU A 10 -17.47 23.74 -4.17
C LEU A 10 -16.74 22.41 -4.36
N ASP A 11 -15.77 22.16 -3.49
CA ASP A 11 -15.20 20.82 -3.36
C ASP A 11 -16.24 19.93 -2.67
N PHE A 12 -16.37 18.68 -3.13
CA PHE A 12 -17.32 17.71 -2.56
C PHE A 12 -16.64 16.62 -1.76
N VAL A 13 -15.34 16.45 -1.96
CA VAL A 13 -14.53 15.41 -1.36
C VAL A 13 -13.22 16.04 -0.89
N GLN A 14 -12.87 15.79 0.36
CA GLN A 14 -11.59 16.17 0.93
C GLN A 14 -10.86 14.93 1.44
N CYS A 15 -9.60 14.79 1.07
CA CYS A 15 -8.72 13.78 1.65
C CYS A 15 -8.33 14.23 3.07
N VAL A 16 -8.80 13.50 4.08
CA VAL A 16 -8.45 13.71 5.49
C VAL A 16 -7.79 12.43 5.98
N ASP A 17 -6.54 12.51 6.45
CA ASP A 17 -5.74 11.36 6.90
C ASP A 17 -5.67 10.20 5.87
N GLY A 18 -5.58 10.54 4.57
CA GLY A 18 -5.52 9.54 3.49
C GLY A 18 -6.86 8.92 3.10
N LYS A 19 -7.97 9.37 3.71
CA LYS A 19 -9.33 8.91 3.40
C LYS A 19 -10.13 10.01 2.71
N ASP A 20 -10.67 9.69 1.55
CA ASP A 20 -11.61 10.57 0.83
C ASP A 20 -12.92 10.70 1.65
N THR A 21 -13.15 11.89 2.18
CA THR A 21 -14.31 12.22 3.01
C THR A 21 -15.24 13.15 2.23
N ILE A 22 -16.52 12.81 2.14
CA ILE A 22 -17.54 13.70 1.55
C ILE A 22 -17.71 14.91 2.48
N ILE A 23 -17.59 16.12 1.95
CA ILE A 23 -17.90 17.36 2.68
C ILE A 23 -19.33 17.81 2.35
N GLN A 24 -20.10 18.15 3.38
CA GLN A 24 -21.51 18.55 3.25
C GLN A 24 -21.70 20.06 3.08
N ASP A 25 -20.65 20.78 2.68
CA ASP A 25 -20.67 22.23 2.53
C ASP A 25 -21.74 22.69 1.53
N TYR A 26 -22.05 21.87 0.52
CA TYR A 26 -23.13 22.11 -0.45
C TYR A 26 -24.53 22.21 0.19
N ALA A 27 -24.75 21.60 1.36
CA ALA A 27 -26.04 21.65 2.05
C ALA A 27 -26.34 23.02 2.66
N GLN A 28 -25.31 23.83 2.91
CA GLN A 28 -25.39 25.17 3.50
C GLN A 28 -25.50 26.28 2.44
N VAL A 29 -25.44 25.94 1.15
CA VAL A 29 -25.44 26.93 0.05
C VAL A 29 -26.74 26.86 -0.75
N ASP A 30 -27.51 27.94 -0.69
CA ASP A 30 -28.76 28.10 -1.43
C ASP A 30 -28.55 27.92 -2.95
N GLY A 31 -29.30 26.99 -3.56
CA GLY A 31 -29.23 26.67 -4.99
C GLY A 31 -28.53 25.35 -5.33
N TRP A 32 -27.83 24.72 -4.39
CA TRP A 32 -27.22 23.41 -4.58
C TRP A 32 -28.13 22.22 -4.24
N GLN A 33 -29.30 22.46 -3.61
CA GLN A 33 -30.32 21.43 -3.30
C GLN A 33 -31.14 20.99 -4.53
N ASN A 34 -30.52 20.93 -5.71
CA ASN A 34 -31.19 20.44 -6.92
C ASN A 34 -31.17 18.90 -6.95
N ALA A 35 -32.27 18.30 -7.43
CA ALA A 35 -32.41 16.84 -7.49
C ALA A 35 -31.28 16.14 -8.28
N GLU A 36 -30.79 16.76 -9.36
CA GLU A 36 -29.68 16.22 -10.17
C GLU A 36 -28.33 16.25 -9.41
N VAL A 37 -28.09 17.30 -8.61
CA VAL A 37 -26.89 17.42 -7.77
C VAL A 37 -26.93 16.39 -6.65
N MET A 38 -28.09 16.20 -6.01
CA MET A 38 -28.26 15.22 -4.94
C MET A 38 -28.08 13.78 -5.45
N ASP A 39 -28.52 13.47 -6.67
CA ASP A 39 -28.32 12.13 -7.27
C ASP A 39 -26.84 11.84 -7.54
N ILE A 40 -26.09 12.84 -8.03
CA ILE A 40 -24.64 12.73 -8.23
C ILE A 40 -23.93 12.52 -6.88
N ILE A 41 -24.33 13.25 -5.83
CA ILE A 41 -23.75 13.09 -4.50
C ILE A 41 -24.05 11.70 -3.94
N ALA A 42 -25.29 11.21 -4.06
CA ALA A 42 -25.64 9.86 -3.64
C ALA A 42 -24.85 8.78 -4.41
N GLN A 43 -24.60 8.97 -5.70
CA GLN A 43 -23.75 8.08 -6.50
C GLN A 43 -22.28 8.13 -6.07
N LEU A 44 -21.76 9.31 -5.69
CA LEU A 44 -20.41 9.47 -5.14
C LEU A 44 -20.29 8.79 -3.77
N GLU A 45 -21.26 9.00 -2.87
CA GLU A 45 -21.33 8.34 -1.56
C GLU A 45 -21.37 6.81 -1.70
N GLN A 46 -22.18 6.29 -2.62
CA GLN A 46 -22.24 4.85 -2.91
C GLN A 46 -20.94 4.32 -3.52
N SER A 47 -20.27 5.09 -4.37
CA SER A 47 -19.01 4.68 -4.99
C SER A 47 -17.85 4.67 -3.99
N ILE A 48 -17.83 5.63 -3.04
CA ILE A 48 -16.87 5.68 -1.93
C ILE A 48 -17.14 4.53 -0.96
N THR A 49 -18.40 4.29 -0.60
CA THR A 49 -18.81 3.18 0.28
C THR A 49 -18.55 1.81 -0.36
N THR A 50 -18.79 1.65 -1.66
CA THR A 50 -18.55 0.38 -2.37
C THR A 50 -17.06 0.07 -2.55
N ARG A 51 -16.20 1.09 -2.46
CA ARG A 51 -14.74 0.91 -2.38
C ARG A 51 -14.25 0.44 -1.01
N GLU A 52 -15.10 0.37 0.02
CA GLU A 52 -14.70 -0.21 1.29
C GLU A 52 -14.40 -1.70 1.11
N ILE A 53 -13.10 -2.04 1.10
CA ILE A 53 -12.65 -3.44 1.05
C ILE A 53 -13.13 -4.09 2.35
N PRO A 54 -13.91 -5.19 2.29
CA PRO A 54 -14.45 -5.82 3.49
C PRO A 54 -13.31 -6.19 4.45
N PRO A 55 -13.47 -5.96 5.75
CA PRO A 55 -12.40 -6.16 6.71
C PRO A 55 -12.03 -7.65 6.77
N VAL A 56 -10.77 -7.96 6.45
CA VAL A 56 -10.20 -9.29 6.68
C VAL A 56 -9.95 -9.44 8.18
N PRO A 57 -10.45 -10.48 8.86
CA PRO A 57 -10.23 -10.64 10.29
C PRO A 57 -8.75 -10.90 10.60
N ALA A 58 -8.23 -10.28 11.66
CA ALA A 58 -6.89 -10.57 12.15
C ALA A 58 -6.86 -11.97 12.78
N VAL A 59 -6.24 -12.92 12.10
CA VAL A 59 -6.07 -14.31 12.55
C VAL A 59 -4.59 -14.65 12.65
N ASN A 60 -4.24 -15.46 13.65
CA ASN A 60 -2.87 -15.95 13.79
C ASN A 60 -2.52 -16.85 12.59
N PHE A 61 -1.46 -16.51 11.87
CA PHE A 61 -0.93 -17.36 10.81
C PHE A 61 -0.02 -18.44 11.41
N HIS A 62 -0.30 -19.70 11.10
CA HIS A 62 0.56 -20.82 11.48
C HIS A 62 1.43 -21.17 10.28
N ILE A 63 2.72 -20.85 10.37
CA ILE A 63 3.71 -21.22 9.35
C ILE A 63 3.91 -22.73 9.42
N THR A 64 3.54 -23.45 8.35
CA THR A 64 3.71 -24.91 8.25
C THR A 64 4.82 -25.31 7.28
N ASP A 65 5.40 -24.36 6.55
CA ASP A 65 6.54 -24.61 5.68
C ASP A 65 7.84 -24.49 6.49
N ASP A 66 8.52 -25.62 6.67
CA ASP A 66 9.81 -25.68 7.35
C ASP A 66 10.98 -25.22 6.45
N ASN A 67 10.74 -25.00 5.15
CA ASN A 67 11.76 -24.62 4.17
C ASN A 67 11.81 -23.11 3.92
N ILE A 68 11.22 -22.30 4.81
CA ILE A 68 11.27 -20.84 4.74
C ILE A 68 12.73 -20.40 4.81
N GLY A 69 13.12 -19.58 3.85
CA GLY A 69 14.51 -19.14 3.71
C GLY A 69 15.45 -20.14 3.06
N GLU A 70 14.97 -21.27 2.54
CA GLU A 70 15.74 -22.07 1.59
C GLU A 70 15.78 -21.41 0.20
N GLY A 71 16.74 -21.83 -0.63
CA GLY A 71 16.94 -21.31 -1.98
C GLY A 71 18.12 -20.35 -2.13
N GLY A 72 18.43 -20.00 -3.37
CA GLY A 72 19.56 -19.13 -3.70
C GLY A 72 19.32 -17.67 -3.31
N PRO A 73 20.38 -16.85 -3.19
CA PRO A 73 20.27 -15.44 -2.80
C PRO A 73 19.25 -14.64 -3.62
N LYS A 74 19.19 -14.82 -4.95
CA LYS A 74 18.21 -14.14 -5.81
C LYS A 74 16.77 -14.56 -5.56
N GLN A 75 16.54 -15.82 -5.16
CA GLN A 75 15.20 -16.30 -4.82
C GLN A 75 14.74 -15.70 -3.49
N LYS A 76 15.63 -15.64 -2.50
CA LYS A 76 15.37 -14.96 -1.23
C LYS A 76 15.08 -13.47 -1.44
N PHE A 77 15.87 -12.81 -2.30
CA PHE A 77 15.62 -11.43 -2.69
C PHE A 77 14.23 -11.24 -3.30
N ALA A 78 13.84 -12.06 -4.28
CA ALA A 78 12.54 -11.99 -4.91
C ALA A 78 11.39 -12.18 -3.90
N ARG A 79 11.52 -13.12 -2.96
CA ARG A 79 10.57 -13.32 -1.86
C ARG A 79 10.46 -12.09 -0.95
N ASN A 80 11.58 -11.47 -0.58
CA ASN A 80 11.57 -10.24 0.22
C ASN A 80 10.86 -9.09 -0.51
N ILE A 81 11.11 -8.91 -1.82
CA ILE A 81 10.43 -7.89 -2.62
C ILE A 81 8.92 -8.13 -2.65
N ALA A 82 8.48 -9.37 -2.93
CA ALA A 82 7.06 -9.70 -2.95
C ALA A 82 6.38 -9.45 -1.59
N ALA A 83 7.06 -9.73 -0.48
CA ALA A 83 6.56 -9.45 0.86
C ALA A 83 6.40 -7.93 1.10
N ILE A 84 7.37 -7.12 0.71
CA ILE A 84 7.32 -5.65 0.86
C ILE A 84 6.21 -5.05 0.01
N GLU A 85 6.10 -5.45 -1.26
CA GLU A 85 5.01 -4.99 -2.15
C GLU A 85 3.64 -5.37 -1.59
N THR A 86 3.53 -6.58 -1.03
CA THR A 86 2.29 -7.03 -0.37
C THR A 86 1.98 -6.18 0.86
N LEU A 87 2.98 -5.87 1.69
CA LEU A 87 2.80 -5.02 2.85
C LEU A 87 2.32 -3.61 2.46
N PHE A 88 2.97 -2.97 1.48
CA PHE A 88 2.57 -1.65 0.99
C PHE A 88 1.14 -1.63 0.45
N LYS A 89 0.74 -2.68 -0.29
CA LYS A 89 -0.63 -2.83 -0.75
C LYS A 89 -1.59 -2.86 0.44
N LEU A 90 -1.33 -3.69 1.45
CA LEU A 90 -2.18 -3.83 2.64
C LEU A 90 -2.31 -2.54 3.45
N GLU A 91 -1.20 -1.80 3.61
CA GLU A 91 -1.17 -0.50 4.28
C GLU A 91 -1.97 0.55 3.48
N SER A 92 -1.82 0.58 2.16
CA SER A 92 -2.59 1.50 1.29
C SER A 92 -4.08 1.19 1.29
N GLU A 93 -4.44 -0.09 1.41
CA GLU A 93 -5.82 -0.59 1.46
C GLU A 93 -6.40 -0.55 2.89
N ASN A 94 -5.58 -0.19 3.90
CA ASN A 94 -5.93 -0.16 5.31
C ASN A 94 -6.68 -1.42 5.78
N ARG A 95 -6.16 -2.60 5.41
CA ARG A 95 -6.77 -3.89 5.73
C ARG A 95 -5.74 -4.93 6.16
N ASN A 96 -6.22 -6.00 6.80
CA ASN A 96 -5.38 -7.16 7.12
C ASN A 96 -5.12 -8.02 5.87
N ALA A 97 -4.04 -8.80 5.93
CA ALA A 97 -3.65 -9.78 4.93
C ALA A 97 -4.63 -10.96 4.86
N THR A 98 -4.92 -11.45 3.64
CA THR A 98 -5.55 -12.77 3.47
C THR A 98 -4.57 -13.89 3.80
N THR A 99 -5.03 -15.14 3.90
CA THR A 99 -4.17 -16.31 4.16
C THR A 99 -3.02 -16.41 3.14
N GLU A 100 -3.30 -16.17 1.86
CA GLU A 100 -2.31 -16.21 0.79
C GLU A 100 -1.30 -15.06 0.90
N GLU A 101 -1.76 -13.86 1.27
CA GLU A 101 -0.89 -12.72 1.51
C GLU A 101 -0.04 -12.93 2.78
N GLN A 102 -0.58 -13.57 3.83
CA GLN A 102 0.17 -13.98 5.02
C GLN A 102 1.28 -14.98 4.68
N GLU A 103 1.02 -15.92 3.77
CA GLU A 103 2.05 -16.85 3.26
C GLU A 103 3.18 -16.09 2.56
N ILE A 104 2.85 -15.13 1.69
CA ILE A 104 3.85 -14.29 1.02
C ILE A 104 4.67 -13.48 2.05
N LEU A 105 4.01 -12.86 3.03
CA LEU A 105 4.67 -12.11 4.09
C LEU A 105 5.60 -13.01 4.93
N SER A 106 5.19 -14.25 5.21
CA SER A 106 5.99 -15.21 5.98
C SER A 106 7.29 -15.64 5.29
N ASN A 107 7.38 -15.45 3.96
CA ASN A 107 8.58 -15.79 3.18
C ASN A 107 9.70 -14.75 3.27
N TYR A 108 9.49 -13.61 3.96
CA TYR A 108 10.52 -12.61 4.19
C TYR A 108 11.60 -13.13 5.15
N VAL A 109 12.86 -13.11 4.71
CA VAL A 109 13.99 -13.74 5.43
C VAL A 109 15.06 -12.74 5.90
N GLY A 110 14.79 -11.44 5.75
CA GLY A 110 15.75 -10.37 6.07
C GLY A 110 16.89 -10.24 5.06
N TRP A 111 17.84 -9.34 5.37
CA TRP A 111 18.88 -8.91 4.43
C TRP A 111 20.28 -9.43 4.72
N GLY A 112 20.49 -10.13 5.85
CA GLY A 112 21.81 -10.58 6.32
C GLY A 112 22.65 -11.35 5.29
N GLY A 113 22.00 -12.17 4.45
CA GLY A 113 22.65 -12.93 3.39
C GLY A 113 22.58 -12.30 2.00
N LEU A 114 22.10 -11.05 1.88
CA LEU A 114 21.76 -10.38 0.63
C LEU A 114 22.51 -9.05 0.42
N ALA A 115 23.67 -8.89 1.05
CA ALA A 115 24.49 -7.67 0.95
C ALA A 115 24.80 -7.27 -0.51
N ASP A 116 25.00 -8.26 -1.39
CA ASP A 116 25.22 -8.05 -2.84
C ASP A 116 24.09 -7.25 -3.52
N ALA A 117 22.84 -7.34 -3.03
CA ALA A 117 21.72 -6.57 -3.57
C ALA A 117 21.83 -5.07 -3.30
N PHE A 118 22.67 -4.66 -2.36
CA PHE A 118 22.90 -3.26 -1.99
C PHE A 118 24.18 -2.69 -2.62
N ASP A 119 24.92 -3.48 -3.39
CA ASP A 119 26.18 -3.07 -4.01
C ASP A 119 25.94 -2.51 -5.43
N PRO A 120 26.14 -1.19 -5.67
CA PRO A 120 25.94 -0.58 -6.98
C PRO A 120 26.96 -1.05 -8.03
N ASP A 121 28.13 -1.54 -7.59
CA ASP A 121 29.21 -1.97 -8.49
C ASP A 121 29.09 -3.46 -8.86
N LYS A 122 28.16 -4.18 -8.22
CA LYS A 122 27.93 -5.60 -8.43
C LYS A 122 27.07 -5.82 -9.68
N GLY A 123 27.72 -5.91 -10.85
CA GLY A 123 27.04 -6.01 -12.14
C GLY A 123 25.98 -7.11 -12.26
N ASN A 124 26.18 -8.28 -11.65
CA ASN A 124 25.19 -9.37 -11.65
C ASN A 124 24.00 -9.17 -10.69
N TRP A 125 23.99 -8.08 -9.93
CA TRP A 125 22.94 -7.63 -9.00
C TRP A 125 22.42 -6.22 -9.32
N ALA A 126 22.85 -5.61 -10.42
CA ALA A 126 22.48 -4.24 -10.77
C ALA A 126 20.96 -4.03 -10.87
N LYS A 127 20.22 -5.05 -11.33
CA LYS A 127 18.76 -5.01 -11.41
C LYS A 127 18.14 -4.99 -10.01
N GLU A 128 18.56 -5.90 -9.14
CA GLU A 128 18.09 -6.01 -7.76
C GLU A 128 18.38 -4.74 -6.96
N TYR A 129 19.57 -4.15 -7.15
CA TYR A 129 19.93 -2.85 -6.58
C TYR A 129 18.96 -1.74 -7.01
N GLN A 130 18.66 -1.63 -8.31
CA GLN A 130 17.71 -0.65 -8.83
C GLN A 130 16.30 -0.89 -8.30
N THR A 131 15.86 -2.15 -8.19
CA THR A 131 14.55 -2.50 -7.62
C THR A 131 14.45 -1.99 -6.19
N LEU A 132 15.44 -2.23 -5.32
CA LEU A 132 15.43 -1.74 -3.95
C LEU A 132 15.39 -0.21 -3.88
N LYS A 133 16.19 0.47 -4.70
CA LYS A 133 16.27 1.92 -4.73
C LYS A 133 14.96 2.59 -5.19
N ASN A 134 14.19 1.90 -6.01
CA ASN A 134 12.90 2.43 -6.48
C ASN A 134 11.75 2.07 -5.53
N LEU A 135 11.86 0.93 -4.83
CA LEU A 135 10.79 0.43 -3.96
C LEU A 135 10.81 1.07 -2.58
N LEU A 136 11.99 1.28 -2.00
CA LEU A 136 12.15 1.76 -0.63
C LEU A 136 12.47 3.26 -0.62
N SER A 137 11.99 3.96 0.41
CA SER A 137 12.49 5.30 0.74
C SER A 137 13.97 5.23 1.13
N GLU A 138 14.66 6.37 1.12
CA GLU A 138 16.09 6.41 1.48
C GLU A 138 16.36 5.92 2.91
N ASP A 139 15.46 6.22 3.86
CA ASP A 139 15.58 5.79 5.25
C ASP A 139 15.35 4.27 5.40
N GLU A 140 14.33 3.72 4.74
CA GLU A 140 14.07 2.28 4.72
C GLU A 140 15.18 1.51 4.02
N TYR A 141 15.70 2.05 2.91
CA TYR A 141 16.84 1.49 2.21
C TYR A 141 18.09 1.46 3.11
N ALA A 142 18.37 2.56 3.81
CA ALA A 142 19.49 2.64 4.75
C ALA A 142 19.33 1.64 5.91
N ALA A 143 18.13 1.50 6.47
CA ALA A 143 17.84 0.54 7.52
C ALA A 143 18.00 -0.92 7.03
N ALA A 144 17.45 -1.24 5.86
CA ALA A 144 17.60 -2.53 5.21
C ALA A 144 19.07 -2.87 4.96
N ARG A 145 19.83 -1.93 4.40
CA ARG A 145 21.27 -2.08 4.17
C ARG A 145 22.03 -2.28 5.47
N ALA A 146 21.73 -1.53 6.53
CA ALA A 146 22.39 -1.68 7.82
C ALA A 146 22.18 -3.07 8.42
N SER A 147 21.01 -3.68 8.21
CA SER A 147 20.71 -5.04 8.67
C SER A 147 21.48 -6.15 7.94
N THR A 148 22.16 -5.83 6.84
CA THR A 148 23.09 -6.77 6.16
C THR A 148 24.36 -7.02 6.99
N LEU A 149 24.84 -6.01 7.73
CA LEU A 149 26.10 -6.07 8.49
C LEU A 149 25.94 -6.78 9.85
N ASN A 150 24.72 -6.80 10.39
CA ASN A 150 24.42 -7.34 11.73
C ASN A 150 24.19 -8.86 11.74
N ALA A 151 24.44 -9.58 10.64
CA ALA A 151 24.26 -11.03 10.55
C ALA A 151 25.41 -11.85 11.16
N HIS A 152 26.39 -11.19 11.78
CA HIS A 152 27.46 -11.82 12.55
C HIS A 152 27.45 -11.31 14.00
N TYR A 153 26.85 -12.09 14.91
CA TYR A 153 27.28 -12.18 16.31
C TYR A 153 26.95 -13.56 16.87
#